data_AF-A0A918CR40-F1
#
_entry.id   AF-A0A918CR40-F1
#
_cell.length_a   1.000
_cell.length_b   1.000
_cell.length_c   1.000
_cell.angle_alpha   90.00
_cell.angle_beta   90.00
_cell.angle_gamma   90.00
#
_symmetry.space_group_name_H-M   'P 1'
#
loop_
_entity.id
_entity.type
_entity.pdbx_description
1 polymer ?
#
loop_
_entity_poly.entity_id
_entity_poly.type
_entity_poly.pdbx_seq_one_letter_code
_entity_poly.pdbx_strand_id
1 'polypeptide(L)'
;MSLWTSLEPASATVDPGASTRVRLRLRNTGDVVDEYRFEPVGPVAPWTTVEPQTLRLYPGTTGTVDLTFAPPRTPDATAGPNPYAVRITPTEHPEAVTVPEGNLTITPFTELRAELVPPTVKGRFRGRPKLAIDNLGNTKLTASVSGSDNGDQLAYDLHPSNVQIEPGRAAFVDATLKPRKIIWFGPKEQRPYRLTVQRSGVKPEPVEGTYIQRGFLPRWLATFFGTLLALAITFALIWFNYRPHVQSLAQEQPQEAGVSSIAPSPSTTPTPPPAPTDTPAAAPAAAPTTEAADNGGGGGGGGGGGGGATATVTAKPKQDTAATAVNRLAAADPGGRHICYRAYVQGAGWSKPVCDGTIAGTVGKNTPIKALNVAVYGVDGSAGNSFVYDSQSTNGQGKWQTWTAVVADGKDNYIGSTKAADPYLETFTLNVGNGQVCGYAHVHNVGWGNQACSDARPALLTLGTWDNTLWLEAFKLTV
;
A
#
# COMPACT_ATOMS: atom_id res chain seq x y z
N MET A 1 -61.02 -12.22 -4.75
CA MET A 1 -61.18 -10.95 -4.00
C MET A 1 -60.24 -9.93 -4.63
N SER A 2 -60.70 -8.72 -4.95
CA SER A 2 -59.97 -7.79 -5.84
C SER A 2 -59.40 -6.58 -5.08
N LEU A 3 -58.28 -6.79 -4.39
CA LEU A 3 -57.53 -5.73 -3.72
C LEU A 3 -57.28 -4.55 -4.69
N TRP A 4 -57.68 -3.34 -4.32
CA TRP A 4 -57.44 -2.15 -5.15
C TRP A 4 -56.25 -1.36 -4.63
N THR A 5 -55.33 -1.01 -5.54
CA THR A 5 -54.09 -0.29 -5.26
C THR A 5 -53.96 0.96 -6.11
N SER A 6 -53.28 1.98 -5.58
CA SER A 6 -52.87 3.17 -6.34
C SER A 6 -51.57 3.76 -5.78
N LEU A 7 -50.71 4.29 -6.66
CA LEU A 7 -49.46 4.94 -6.30
C LEU A 7 -49.57 6.45 -6.61
N GLU A 8 -49.35 7.28 -5.59
CA GLU A 8 -49.45 8.74 -5.65
C GLU A 8 -48.12 9.39 -5.20
N PRO A 9 -47.32 9.98 -6.11
CA PRO A 9 -47.46 10.00 -7.57
C PRO A 9 -47.10 8.65 -8.23
N ALA A 10 -47.60 8.42 -9.45
CA ALA A 10 -47.30 7.20 -10.23
C ALA A 10 -45.84 7.12 -10.73
N SER A 11 -45.13 8.25 -10.74
CA SER A 11 -43.69 8.30 -10.95
C SER A 11 -43.08 9.38 -10.06
N ALA A 12 -41.87 9.13 -9.57
CA ALA A 12 -41.12 10.05 -8.71
C ALA A 12 -39.73 10.28 -9.28
N THR A 13 -39.12 11.42 -8.95
CA THR A 13 -37.71 11.72 -9.24
C THR A 13 -36.96 11.96 -7.94
N VAL A 14 -35.70 11.54 -7.86
CA VAL A 14 -34.86 11.69 -6.66
C VAL A 14 -33.39 11.89 -7.03
N ASP A 15 -32.70 12.75 -6.29
CA ASP A 15 -31.26 12.94 -6.39
C ASP A 15 -30.50 11.91 -5.54
N PRO A 16 -29.39 11.32 -6.02
CA PRO A 16 -28.53 10.46 -5.21
C PRO A 16 -27.97 11.16 -3.96
N GLY A 17 -28.27 10.58 -2.80
CA GLY A 17 -28.01 11.16 -1.48
C GLY A 17 -29.16 12.00 -0.90
N ALA A 18 -30.24 12.22 -1.65
CA ALA A 18 -31.50 12.78 -1.16
C ALA A 18 -32.55 11.67 -0.95
N SER A 19 -33.77 12.07 -0.57
CA SER A 19 -34.91 11.15 -0.47
C SER A 19 -36.18 11.72 -1.09
N THR A 20 -37.06 10.82 -1.53
CA THR A 20 -38.40 11.14 -2.06
C THR A 20 -39.44 10.18 -1.51
N ARG A 21 -40.72 10.55 -1.58
CA ARG A 21 -41.83 9.72 -1.08
C ARG A 21 -42.89 9.47 -2.15
N VAL A 22 -43.41 8.25 -2.17
CA VAL A 22 -44.61 7.85 -2.91
C VAL A 22 -45.59 7.22 -1.94
N ARG A 23 -46.86 7.60 -2.01
CA ARG A 23 -47.93 7.01 -1.21
C ARG A 23 -48.58 5.85 -1.94
N LEU A 24 -48.53 4.66 -1.34
CA LEU A 24 -49.35 3.52 -1.74
C LEU A 24 -50.69 3.60 -1.02
N ARG A 25 -51.78 3.67 -1.78
CA ARG A 25 -53.15 3.59 -1.28
C ARG A 25 -53.66 2.17 -1.52
N LEU A 26 -54.29 1.60 -0.50
CA LEU A 26 -54.78 0.23 -0.51
C LEU A 26 -56.23 0.19 -0.07
N ARG A 27 -57.12 -0.46 -0.82
CA ARG A 27 -58.51 -0.68 -0.40
C ARG A 27 -58.84 -2.16 -0.35
N ASN A 28 -59.24 -2.64 0.83
CA ASN A 28 -59.79 -3.97 1.01
C ASN A 28 -61.20 -4.00 0.36
N THR A 29 -61.39 -4.87 -0.63
CA THR A 29 -62.69 -5.10 -1.31
C THR A 29 -63.29 -6.47 -0.97
N GLY A 30 -62.66 -7.22 -0.07
CA GLY A 30 -63.23 -8.42 0.53
C GLY A 30 -64.32 -8.09 1.55
N ASP A 31 -64.97 -9.15 2.02
CA ASP A 31 -66.02 -9.18 3.04
C ASP A 31 -65.49 -9.49 4.45
N VAL A 32 -64.23 -9.90 4.56
CA VAL A 32 -63.49 -10.11 5.83
C VAL A 32 -62.42 -9.05 6.11
N VAL A 33 -62.09 -8.89 7.40
CA VAL A 33 -60.96 -8.07 7.87
C VAL A 33 -59.67 -8.84 7.61
N ASP A 34 -58.67 -8.20 7.01
CA ASP A 34 -57.39 -8.82 6.67
C ASP A 34 -56.22 -7.91 7.09
N GLU A 35 -55.03 -8.49 7.24
CA GLU A 35 -53.78 -7.78 7.48
C GLU A 35 -52.84 -7.96 6.29
N TYR A 36 -52.45 -6.87 5.68
CA TYR A 36 -51.57 -6.85 4.52
C TYR A 36 -50.13 -6.54 4.93
N ARG A 37 -49.18 -7.38 4.51
CA ARG A 37 -47.74 -7.15 4.63
C ARG A 37 -47.20 -6.53 3.35
N PHE A 38 -46.32 -5.53 3.48
CA PHE A 38 -45.71 -4.81 2.37
C PHE A 38 -44.20 -5.05 2.31
N GLU A 39 -43.71 -5.49 1.15
CA GLU A 39 -42.28 -5.74 0.90
C GLU A 39 -41.85 -5.02 -0.38
N PRO A 40 -40.80 -4.16 -0.35
CA PRO A 40 -40.28 -3.55 -1.57
C PRO A 40 -39.53 -4.59 -2.40
N VAL A 41 -39.74 -4.58 -3.73
CA VAL A 41 -39.16 -5.53 -4.68
C VAL A 41 -38.58 -4.78 -5.89
N GLY A 42 -37.44 -5.27 -6.41
CA GLY A 42 -36.74 -4.70 -7.55
C GLY A 42 -35.41 -4.03 -7.19
N PRO A 43 -34.71 -3.41 -8.16
CA PRO A 43 -33.35 -2.88 -7.96
C PRO A 43 -33.22 -1.84 -6.85
N VAL A 44 -34.27 -1.06 -6.59
CA VAL A 44 -34.27 0.01 -5.57
C VAL A 44 -34.68 -0.47 -4.18
N ALA A 45 -35.08 -1.73 -4.01
CA ALA A 45 -35.53 -2.28 -2.73
C ALA A 45 -34.52 -2.08 -1.57
N PRO A 46 -33.18 -2.22 -1.76
CA PRO A 46 -32.20 -1.96 -0.71
C PRO A 46 -32.18 -0.51 -0.17
N TRP A 47 -32.80 0.43 -0.88
CA TRP A 47 -32.88 1.85 -0.53
C TRP A 47 -34.32 2.33 -0.34
N THR A 48 -35.27 1.40 -0.26
CA THR A 48 -36.70 1.67 -0.09
C THR A 48 -37.13 1.29 1.31
N THR A 49 -37.70 2.24 2.04
CA THR A 49 -38.33 2.01 3.33
C THR A 49 -39.85 2.12 3.19
N VAL A 50 -40.58 1.27 3.89
CA VAL A 50 -42.03 1.11 3.76
C VAL A 50 -42.66 1.23 5.14
N GLU A 51 -43.50 2.24 5.35
CA GLU A 51 -44.09 2.52 6.65
C GLU A 51 -45.60 2.80 6.54
N PRO A 52 -46.47 2.06 7.25
CA PRO A 52 -46.17 0.87 8.07
C PRO A 52 -45.88 -0.39 7.22
N GLN A 53 -45.12 -1.33 7.78
CA GLN A 53 -44.79 -2.62 7.11
C GLN A 53 -45.95 -3.63 7.10
N THR A 54 -46.90 -3.51 8.02
CA THR A 54 -48.19 -4.20 7.95
C THR A 54 -49.34 -3.23 8.19
N LEU A 55 -50.49 -3.48 7.56
CA LEU A 55 -51.69 -2.66 7.72
C LEU A 55 -52.94 -3.53 7.72
N ARG A 56 -53.70 -3.45 8.82
CA ARG A 56 -54.98 -4.14 8.98
C ARG A 56 -56.12 -3.27 8.46
N LEU A 57 -56.95 -3.82 7.56
CA LEU A 57 -58.05 -3.09 6.93
C LEU A 57 -59.37 -3.85 7.02
N TYR A 58 -60.42 -3.13 7.41
CA TYR A 58 -61.80 -3.64 7.40
C TYR A 58 -62.37 -3.68 5.96
N PRO A 59 -63.36 -4.53 5.70
CA PRO A 59 -64.12 -4.56 4.45
C PRO A 59 -64.51 -3.17 3.94
N GLY A 60 -64.20 -2.89 2.67
CA GLY A 60 -64.51 -1.63 2.00
C GLY A 60 -63.65 -0.42 2.39
N THR A 61 -62.81 -0.51 3.42
CA THR A 61 -61.97 0.61 3.92
C THR A 61 -60.67 0.79 3.13
N THR A 62 -60.13 2.01 3.16
CA THR A 62 -58.89 2.38 2.47
C THR A 62 -57.82 2.80 3.47
N GLY A 63 -56.63 2.20 3.34
CA GLY A 63 -55.41 2.56 4.05
C GLY A 63 -54.38 3.25 3.17
N THR A 64 -53.35 3.79 3.80
CA THR A 64 -52.22 4.47 3.16
C THR A 64 -50.91 4.00 3.78
N VAL A 65 -49.92 3.70 2.94
CA VAL A 65 -48.55 3.34 3.30
C VAL A 65 -47.62 4.30 2.56
N ASP A 66 -46.68 4.92 3.27
CA ASP A 66 -45.71 5.82 2.66
C ASP A 66 -44.42 5.04 2.32
N LEU A 67 -44.04 5.07 1.05
CA LEU A 67 -42.81 4.50 0.51
C LEU A 67 -41.76 5.61 0.46
N THR A 68 -40.69 5.51 1.23
CA THR A 68 -39.58 6.48 1.20
C THR A 68 -38.36 5.86 0.52
N PHE A 69 -37.97 6.45 -0.62
CA PHE A 69 -36.79 6.05 -1.40
C PHE A 69 -35.62 6.97 -1.06
N ALA A 70 -34.46 6.41 -0.73
CA ALA A 70 -33.25 7.16 -0.36
C ALA A 70 -31.99 6.55 -1.02
N PRO A 71 -31.84 6.65 -2.36
CA PRO A 71 -30.71 6.05 -3.06
C PRO A 71 -29.39 6.70 -2.60
N PRO A 72 -28.33 5.92 -2.31
CA PRO A 72 -27.05 6.44 -1.87
C PRO A 72 -26.37 7.22 -3.01
N ARG A 73 -25.45 8.13 -2.65
CA ARG A 73 -24.59 8.83 -3.60
C ARG A 73 -23.40 7.95 -4.01
N THR A 74 -23.71 6.78 -4.59
CA THR A 74 -22.72 5.81 -5.10
C THR A 74 -23.08 5.38 -6.53
N PRO A 75 -22.15 4.78 -7.30
CA PRO A 75 -22.42 4.30 -8.64
C PRO A 75 -23.57 3.28 -8.76
N ASP A 76 -23.89 2.57 -7.67
CA ASP A 76 -24.92 1.53 -7.63
C ASP A 76 -26.33 2.10 -7.93
N ALA A 77 -26.57 3.36 -7.53
CA ALA A 77 -27.79 4.12 -7.76
C ALA A 77 -27.93 4.55 -9.24
N THR A 78 -28.06 3.58 -10.14
CA THR A 78 -28.06 3.73 -11.60
C THR A 78 -28.97 4.86 -12.07
N ALA A 79 -28.41 5.81 -12.84
CA ALA A 79 -29.17 6.97 -13.33
C ALA A 79 -30.27 6.58 -14.34
N GLY A 80 -31.38 7.31 -14.31
CA GLY A 80 -32.52 7.12 -15.21
C GLY A 80 -33.70 6.38 -14.56
N PRO A 81 -34.61 5.83 -15.37
CA PRO A 81 -35.81 5.14 -14.88
C PRO A 81 -35.47 3.80 -14.25
N ASN A 82 -35.73 3.67 -12.95
CA ASN A 82 -35.58 2.44 -12.19
C ASN A 82 -36.99 1.92 -11.81
N PRO A 83 -37.44 0.78 -12.38
CA PRO A 83 -38.72 0.20 -11.99
C PRO A 83 -38.65 -0.31 -10.55
N TYR A 84 -39.74 -0.13 -9.82
CA TYR A 84 -39.92 -0.65 -8.47
C TYR A 84 -41.29 -1.30 -8.34
N ALA A 85 -41.40 -2.24 -7.42
CA ALA A 85 -42.64 -2.88 -7.07
C ALA A 85 -42.79 -2.95 -5.55
N VAL A 86 -44.03 -3.00 -5.07
CA VAL A 86 -44.31 -3.35 -3.67
C VAL A 86 -45.15 -4.62 -3.68
N ARG A 87 -44.60 -5.71 -3.15
CA ARG A 87 -45.35 -6.93 -2.94
C ARG A 87 -46.27 -6.73 -1.75
N ILE A 88 -47.56 -6.96 -1.97
CA ILE A 88 -48.59 -6.95 -0.93
C ILE A 88 -49.06 -8.39 -0.72
N THR A 89 -48.75 -8.94 0.44
CA THR A 89 -49.13 -10.30 0.84
C THR A 89 -50.25 -10.21 1.87
N PRO A 90 -51.48 -10.67 1.56
CA PRO A 90 -52.56 -10.81 2.53
C PRO A 90 -52.25 -11.92 3.53
N THR A 91 -52.78 -11.83 4.75
CA THR A 91 -52.50 -12.83 5.81
C THR A 91 -53.50 -13.98 5.79
N GLU A 92 -54.79 -13.69 5.52
CA GLU A 92 -55.83 -14.72 5.40
C GLU A 92 -55.66 -15.56 4.11
N HIS A 93 -55.18 -14.95 3.03
CA HIS A 93 -54.96 -15.58 1.72
C HIS A 93 -53.56 -15.29 1.17
N PRO A 94 -52.50 -15.98 1.66
CA PRO A 94 -51.11 -15.77 1.23
C PRO A 94 -50.88 -16.02 -0.28
N GLU A 95 -51.75 -16.79 -0.94
CA GLU A 95 -51.76 -17.03 -2.37
C GLU A 95 -52.24 -15.83 -3.21
N ALA A 96 -52.99 -14.89 -2.62
CA ALA A 96 -53.61 -13.75 -3.30
C ALA A 96 -52.70 -12.52 -3.37
N VAL A 97 -51.40 -12.73 -3.62
CA VAL A 97 -50.37 -11.67 -3.68
C VAL A 97 -50.69 -10.66 -4.79
N THR A 98 -50.63 -9.37 -4.46
CA THR A 98 -50.78 -8.26 -5.41
C THR A 98 -49.49 -7.46 -5.48
N VAL A 99 -49.09 -7.00 -6.67
CA VAL A 99 -47.81 -6.31 -6.90
C VAL A 99 -48.05 -5.01 -7.71
N PRO A 100 -48.40 -3.88 -7.07
CA PRO A 100 -48.32 -2.57 -7.71
C PRO A 100 -46.88 -2.23 -8.11
N GLU A 101 -46.74 -1.76 -9.35
CA GLU A 101 -45.47 -1.34 -9.96
C GLU A 101 -45.46 0.19 -10.19
N GLY A 102 -44.29 0.79 -10.07
CA GLY A 102 -44.04 2.20 -10.37
C GLY A 102 -42.63 2.44 -10.89
N ASN A 103 -42.31 3.69 -11.23
CA ASN A 103 -41.00 4.05 -11.78
C ASN A 103 -40.37 5.22 -11.00
N LEU A 104 -39.16 4.99 -10.49
CA LEU A 104 -38.34 5.97 -9.80
C LEU A 104 -37.24 6.46 -10.73
N THR A 105 -37.26 7.73 -11.11
CA THR A 105 -36.19 8.34 -11.90
C THR A 105 -35.09 8.83 -10.97
N ILE A 106 -33.93 8.17 -11.01
CA ILE A 106 -32.74 8.59 -10.26
C ILE A 106 -31.97 9.58 -11.13
N THR A 107 -31.64 10.77 -10.61
CA THR A 107 -30.94 11.78 -11.42
C THR A 107 -29.46 11.41 -11.64
N PRO A 108 -28.87 11.88 -12.76
CA PRO A 108 -27.47 11.64 -13.06
C PRO A 108 -26.54 12.49 -12.17
N PHE A 109 -25.52 11.88 -11.58
CA PHE A 109 -24.36 12.57 -11.03
C PHE A 109 -23.05 12.01 -11.60
N THR A 110 -22.09 12.91 -11.80
CA THR A 110 -20.74 12.53 -12.23
C THR A 110 -19.74 12.86 -11.15
N GLU A 111 -18.93 11.89 -10.78
CA GLU A 111 -17.78 12.06 -9.90
C GLU A 111 -16.65 11.20 -10.48
N LEU A 112 -15.41 11.70 -10.48
CA LEU A 112 -14.27 10.95 -10.97
C LEU A 112 -13.07 11.15 -10.07
N ARG A 113 -12.17 10.17 -10.12
CA ARG A 113 -10.83 10.28 -9.56
C ARG A 113 -9.84 9.85 -10.63
N ALA A 114 -8.70 10.52 -10.71
CA ALA A 114 -7.63 10.14 -11.63
C ALA A 114 -6.29 10.13 -10.90
N GLU A 115 -5.51 9.07 -11.08
CA GLU A 115 -4.27 8.84 -10.33
C GLU A 115 -3.18 8.20 -11.21
N LEU A 116 -1.93 8.62 -11.02
CA LEU A 116 -0.79 8.08 -11.75
C LEU A 116 -0.15 6.91 -11.00
N VAL A 117 -0.05 5.76 -11.67
CA VAL A 117 0.50 4.52 -11.14
C VAL A 117 1.71 4.09 -11.99
N PRO A 118 2.97 4.27 -11.53
CA PRO A 118 3.39 5.06 -10.37
C PRO A 118 3.47 6.57 -10.70
N PRO A 119 3.38 7.47 -9.69
CA PRO A 119 3.43 8.92 -9.90
C PRO A 119 4.84 9.41 -10.30
N THR A 120 5.88 8.68 -9.90
CA THR A 120 7.26 8.94 -10.30
C THR A 120 7.80 7.78 -11.14
N VAL A 121 8.22 8.08 -12.37
CA VAL A 121 8.79 7.10 -13.31
C VAL A 121 10.25 7.42 -13.59
N LYS A 122 11.11 6.39 -13.65
CA LYS A 122 12.57 6.52 -13.84
C LYS A 122 12.96 5.87 -15.17
N GLY A 123 13.74 6.55 -16.02
CA GLY A 123 14.17 5.97 -17.30
C GLY A 123 15.28 6.75 -18.00
N ARG A 124 15.91 6.15 -19.02
CA ARG A 124 16.92 6.82 -19.87
C ARG A 124 16.29 7.46 -21.11
N PHE A 125 15.45 6.70 -21.80
CA PHE A 125 14.84 7.09 -23.09
C PHE A 125 13.31 7.10 -23.09
N ARG A 126 12.66 6.40 -22.15
CA ARG A 126 11.20 6.37 -22.00
C ARG A 126 10.82 6.28 -20.53
N GLY A 127 9.65 6.80 -20.18
CA GLY A 127 8.93 6.52 -18.93
C GLY A 127 7.58 5.88 -19.27
N ARG A 128 7.08 4.98 -18.42
CA ARG A 128 5.80 4.27 -18.65
C ARG A 128 4.88 4.30 -17.42
N PRO A 129 4.34 5.47 -17.04
CA PRO A 129 3.28 5.53 -16.05
C PRO A 129 1.96 5.03 -16.65
N LYS A 130 1.08 4.47 -15.81
CA LYS A 130 -0.32 4.27 -16.14
C LYS A 130 -1.15 5.37 -15.49
N LEU A 131 -2.14 5.88 -16.18
CA LEU A 131 -3.16 6.75 -15.60
C LEU A 131 -4.41 5.90 -15.33
N ALA A 132 -4.73 5.72 -14.04
CA ALA A 132 -6.01 5.16 -13.62
C ALA A 132 -7.06 6.28 -13.60
N ILE A 133 -8.24 6.03 -14.14
CA ILE A 133 -9.38 6.95 -14.12
C ILE A 133 -10.59 6.15 -13.62
N ASP A 134 -11.04 6.48 -12.41
CA ASP A 134 -12.16 5.83 -11.74
C ASP A 134 -13.43 6.66 -11.95
N ASN A 135 -14.52 6.00 -12.37
CA ASN A 135 -15.85 6.61 -12.45
C ASN A 135 -16.63 6.34 -11.16
N LEU A 136 -16.71 7.36 -10.30
CA LEU A 136 -17.43 7.34 -9.02
C LEU A 136 -18.88 7.86 -9.16
N GLY A 137 -19.29 8.26 -10.36
CA GLY A 137 -20.68 8.64 -10.69
C GLY A 137 -21.57 7.44 -11.04
N ASN A 138 -22.89 7.69 -11.10
CA ASN A 138 -23.90 6.71 -11.53
C ASN A 138 -24.21 6.75 -13.04
N THR A 139 -23.51 7.59 -13.81
CA THR A 139 -23.61 7.65 -15.28
C THR A 139 -22.34 7.20 -15.97
N LYS A 140 -22.48 6.68 -17.19
CA LYS A 140 -21.34 6.40 -18.07
C LYS A 140 -20.50 7.66 -18.35
N LEU A 141 -19.20 7.55 -18.07
CA LEU A 141 -18.23 8.64 -18.17
C LEU A 141 -17.46 8.54 -19.48
N THR A 142 -17.47 9.59 -20.29
CA THR A 142 -16.59 9.72 -21.47
C THR A 142 -15.54 10.79 -21.20
N ALA A 143 -14.26 10.45 -21.36
CA ALA A 143 -13.14 11.37 -21.12
C ALA A 143 -12.03 11.21 -22.16
N SER A 144 -11.37 12.32 -22.49
CA SER A 144 -10.19 12.39 -23.34
C SER A 144 -8.96 12.73 -22.50
N VAL A 145 -7.84 12.06 -22.72
CA VAL A 145 -6.58 12.28 -21.98
C VAL A 145 -5.57 12.98 -22.88
N SER A 146 -4.95 14.03 -22.35
CA SER A 146 -3.85 14.77 -23.00
C SER A 146 -2.65 14.90 -22.06
N GLY A 147 -1.45 15.09 -22.63
CA GLY A 147 -0.22 15.31 -21.87
C GLY A 147 0.30 16.73 -22.04
N SER A 148 0.83 17.33 -20.97
CA SER A 148 1.48 18.64 -20.98
C SER A 148 2.62 18.72 -19.96
N ASP A 149 3.62 19.56 -20.23
CA ASP A 149 4.64 19.96 -19.25
C ASP A 149 4.95 21.46 -19.36
N ASN A 150 5.80 21.94 -18.46
CA ASN A 150 6.29 23.31 -18.48
C ASN A 150 7.61 23.35 -19.29
N GLY A 151 7.50 23.59 -20.60
CA GLY A 151 8.65 23.84 -21.49
C GLY A 151 8.86 22.87 -22.66
N ASP A 152 7.85 22.07 -22.99
CA ASP A 152 7.80 21.12 -24.12
C ASP A 152 8.99 20.13 -24.12
N GLN A 153 9.25 19.54 -22.95
CA GLN A 153 10.44 18.74 -22.66
C GLN A 153 10.23 17.25 -22.94
N LEU A 154 8.97 16.79 -22.87
CA LEU A 154 8.52 15.43 -23.11
C LEU A 154 7.57 15.36 -24.31
N ALA A 155 7.68 14.28 -25.09
CA ALA A 155 6.63 13.86 -26.00
C ALA A 155 5.77 12.78 -25.33
N TYR A 156 4.46 12.87 -25.52
CA TYR A 156 3.45 12.00 -24.91
C TYR A 156 2.88 11.06 -25.97
N ASP A 157 2.67 9.82 -25.56
CA ASP A 157 2.18 8.73 -26.39
C ASP A 157 1.19 7.95 -25.51
N LEU A 158 -0.11 8.22 -25.70
CA LEU A 158 -1.19 7.86 -24.79
C LEU A 158 -2.14 6.87 -25.45
N HIS A 159 -2.30 5.69 -24.86
CA HIS A 159 -3.10 4.60 -25.44
C HIS A 159 -4.01 3.95 -24.38
N PRO A 160 -5.34 3.98 -24.55
CA PRO A 160 -6.11 4.80 -25.51
C PRO A 160 -6.14 6.29 -25.09
N SER A 161 -6.26 7.21 -26.06
CA SER A 161 -6.38 8.64 -25.79
C SER A 161 -7.80 9.09 -25.39
N ASN A 162 -8.81 8.27 -25.68
CA ASN A 162 -10.20 8.47 -25.26
C ASN A 162 -10.70 7.21 -24.56
N VAL A 163 -11.39 7.38 -23.43
CA VAL A 163 -11.94 6.28 -22.63
C VAL A 163 -13.43 6.48 -22.40
N GLN A 164 -14.16 5.37 -22.36
CA GLN A 164 -15.54 5.30 -21.91
C GLN A 164 -15.61 4.34 -20.73
N ILE A 165 -16.14 4.80 -19.61
CA ILE A 165 -16.05 4.12 -18.31
C ILE A 165 -17.46 3.99 -17.74
N GLU A 166 -17.91 2.76 -17.50
CA GLU A 166 -19.20 2.51 -16.85
C GLU A 166 -19.19 2.96 -15.37
N PRO A 167 -20.36 3.20 -14.75
CA PRO A 167 -20.46 3.48 -13.31
C PRO A 167 -19.69 2.46 -12.46
N GLY A 168 -18.92 2.95 -11.49
CA GLY A 168 -18.18 2.10 -10.54
C GLY A 168 -17.01 1.32 -11.15
N ARG A 169 -16.62 1.65 -12.39
CA ARG A 169 -15.47 1.03 -13.07
C ARG A 169 -14.31 2.00 -13.21
N ALA A 170 -13.13 1.42 -13.44
CA ALA A 170 -11.89 2.14 -13.74
C ALA A 170 -11.47 1.86 -15.19
N ALA A 171 -10.89 2.85 -15.84
CA ALA A 171 -10.13 2.68 -17.08
C ALA A 171 -8.66 3.02 -16.84
N PHE A 172 -7.77 2.27 -17.51
CA PHE A 172 -6.34 2.50 -17.47
C PHE A 172 -5.86 3.01 -18.83
N VAL A 173 -5.17 4.14 -18.83
CA VAL A 173 -4.49 4.67 -20.01
C VAL A 173 -2.98 4.46 -19.84
N ASP A 174 -2.40 3.69 -20.74
CA ASP A 174 -0.95 3.50 -20.81
C ASP A 174 -0.32 4.75 -21.42
N ALA A 175 0.52 5.44 -20.64
CA ALA A 175 1.24 6.62 -21.09
C ALA A 175 2.72 6.30 -21.29
N THR A 176 3.26 6.61 -22.47
CA THR A 176 4.69 6.54 -22.75
C THR A 176 5.25 7.95 -22.89
N LEU A 177 6.10 8.35 -21.92
CA LEU A 177 6.82 9.62 -21.92
C LEU A 177 8.15 9.44 -22.65
N LYS A 178 8.50 10.32 -23.59
CA LYS A 178 9.77 10.31 -24.33
C LYS A 178 10.46 11.68 -24.14
N PRO A 179 11.65 11.78 -23.51
CA PRO A 179 12.35 13.05 -23.38
C PRO A 179 12.88 13.51 -24.75
N ARG A 180 12.63 14.78 -25.10
CA ARG A 180 13.06 15.34 -26.38
C ARG A 180 14.58 15.57 -26.45
N LYS A 181 15.23 15.82 -25.31
CA LYS A 181 16.69 15.96 -25.19
C LYS A 181 17.27 14.71 -24.53
N ILE A 182 18.29 14.09 -25.14
CA ILE A 182 18.96 12.90 -24.59
C ILE A 182 20.16 13.34 -23.75
N ILE A 183 20.21 12.92 -22.48
CA ILE A 183 21.37 13.11 -21.60
C ILE A 183 22.36 11.97 -21.83
N TRP A 184 23.37 12.19 -22.69
CA TRP A 184 24.41 11.20 -22.96
C TRP A 184 25.30 10.95 -21.74
N PHE A 185 25.85 12.02 -21.17
CA PHE A 185 26.65 12.01 -19.95
C PHE A 185 26.18 13.16 -19.05
N GLY A 186 25.90 12.89 -17.77
CA GLY A 186 25.42 13.93 -16.86
C GLY A 186 24.74 13.40 -15.60
N PRO A 187 24.33 14.29 -14.69
CA PRO A 187 23.49 13.93 -13.55
C PRO A 187 22.08 13.51 -14.01
N LYS A 188 21.32 12.90 -13.09
CA LYS A 188 19.88 12.66 -13.26
C LYS A 188 19.13 14.02 -13.27
N GLU A 189 18.17 14.18 -14.16
CA GLU A 189 17.35 15.39 -14.27
C GLU A 189 15.87 15.04 -14.02
N GLN A 190 15.13 15.94 -13.35
CA GLN A 190 13.72 15.73 -13.03
C GLN A 190 12.86 16.54 -14.00
N ARG A 191 11.95 15.86 -14.70
CA ARG A 191 11.01 16.42 -15.67
C ARG A 191 9.58 16.28 -15.09
N PRO A 192 9.03 17.30 -14.41
CA PRO A 192 7.64 17.27 -13.99
C PRO A 192 6.73 17.29 -15.23
N TYR A 193 5.64 16.51 -15.19
CA TYR A 193 4.66 16.41 -16.27
C TYR A 193 3.25 16.36 -15.70
N ARG A 194 2.25 16.69 -16.52
CA ARG A 194 0.84 16.57 -16.18
C ARG A 194 0.14 15.76 -17.26
N LEU A 195 -0.67 14.79 -16.83
CA LEU A 195 -1.70 14.21 -17.70
C LEU A 195 -3.04 14.83 -17.31
N THR A 196 -3.76 15.36 -18.29
CA THR A 196 -5.01 16.08 -18.06
C THR A 196 -6.17 15.22 -18.55
N VAL A 197 -7.11 14.91 -17.65
CA VAL A 197 -8.36 14.23 -17.97
C VAL A 197 -9.40 15.29 -18.29
N GLN A 198 -9.81 15.38 -19.55
CA GLN A 198 -10.78 16.36 -20.03
C GLN A 198 -12.13 15.69 -20.30
N ARG A 199 -13.21 16.38 -19.93
CA ARG A 199 -14.60 15.99 -20.19
C ARG A 199 -15.34 17.15 -20.83
N SER A 200 -16.37 16.85 -21.63
CA SER A 200 -17.21 17.89 -22.22
C SER A 200 -17.93 18.70 -21.12
N GLY A 201 -17.90 20.03 -21.22
CA GLY A 201 -18.60 20.93 -20.29
C GLY A 201 -18.02 21.05 -18.87
N VAL A 202 -16.93 20.34 -18.54
CA VAL A 202 -16.31 20.36 -17.19
C VAL A 202 -14.88 20.89 -17.27
N LYS A 203 -14.41 21.52 -16.18
CA LYS A 203 -13.00 21.91 -16.05
C LYS A 203 -12.09 20.67 -16.20
N PRO A 204 -10.97 20.75 -16.93
CA PRO A 204 -10.04 19.63 -17.04
C PRO A 204 -9.38 19.31 -15.70
N GLU A 205 -9.22 18.02 -15.38
CA GLU A 205 -8.62 17.53 -14.13
C GLU A 205 -7.13 17.20 -14.37
N PRO A 206 -6.17 17.95 -13.80
CA PRO A 206 -4.74 17.72 -14.00
C PRO A 206 -4.19 16.71 -12.97
N VAL A 207 -3.54 15.66 -13.45
CA VAL A 207 -2.82 14.68 -12.63
C VAL A 207 -1.32 14.86 -12.83
N GLU A 208 -0.62 15.30 -11.79
CA GLU A 208 0.81 15.63 -11.84
C GLU A 208 1.70 14.42 -11.51
N GLY A 209 2.80 14.28 -12.26
CA GLY A 209 3.80 13.24 -12.05
C GLY A 209 5.22 13.72 -12.34
N THR A 210 6.22 12.92 -12.01
CA THR A 210 7.64 13.25 -12.23
C THR A 210 8.35 12.17 -13.03
N TYR A 211 8.98 12.55 -14.14
CA TYR A 211 9.89 11.68 -14.89
C TYR A 211 11.34 11.99 -14.54
N ILE A 212 12.03 11.03 -13.92
CA ILE A 212 13.46 11.14 -13.61
C ILE A 212 14.23 10.57 -14.79
N GLN A 213 14.76 11.47 -15.61
CA GLN A 213 15.64 11.14 -16.73
C GLN A 213 17.03 10.81 -16.19
N ARG A 214 17.48 9.59 -16.45
CA ARG A 214 18.84 9.11 -16.14
C ARG A 214 19.75 9.33 -17.34
N GLY A 215 20.99 9.74 -17.09
CA GLY A 215 22.05 9.75 -18.10
C GLY A 215 22.24 8.37 -18.73
N PHE A 216 22.59 8.34 -20.01
CA PHE A 216 22.81 7.11 -20.76
C PHE A 216 24.06 6.35 -20.28
N LEU A 217 25.17 7.07 -20.10
CA LEU A 217 26.48 6.52 -19.72
C LEU A 217 27.04 7.17 -18.44
N PRO A 218 27.82 6.43 -17.61
CA PRO A 218 28.58 7.00 -16.50
C PRO A 218 29.58 8.05 -16.98
N ARG A 219 29.81 9.12 -16.19
CA ARG A 219 30.74 10.20 -16.58
C ARG A 219 32.20 9.72 -16.76
N TRP A 220 32.60 8.68 -16.03
CA TRP A 220 33.91 8.01 -16.21
C TRP A 220 34.11 7.45 -17.62
N LEU A 221 33.06 6.98 -18.32
CA LEU A 221 33.23 6.49 -19.68
C LEU A 221 33.62 7.61 -20.66
N ALA A 222 33.13 8.84 -20.46
CA ALA A 222 33.57 9.99 -21.23
C ALA A 222 35.05 10.31 -20.99
N THR A 223 35.52 10.24 -19.74
CA THR A 223 36.95 10.45 -19.44
C THR A 223 37.81 9.32 -19.97
N PHE A 224 37.35 8.06 -19.91
CA PHE A 224 38.05 6.90 -20.46
C PHE A 224 38.19 6.97 -21.99
N PHE A 225 37.10 7.25 -22.72
CA PHE A 225 37.18 7.43 -24.17
C PHE A 225 38.00 8.68 -24.54
N GLY A 226 37.94 9.74 -23.74
CA GLY A 226 38.79 10.93 -23.92
C GLY A 226 40.28 10.61 -23.76
N THR A 227 40.68 9.88 -22.73
CA THR A 227 42.08 9.47 -22.53
C THR A 227 42.54 8.45 -23.57
N LEU A 228 41.69 7.51 -23.97
CA LEU A 228 42.01 6.52 -25.01
C LEU A 228 42.18 7.20 -26.37
N LEU A 229 41.32 8.16 -26.72
CA LEU A 229 41.47 8.98 -27.93
C LEU A 229 42.76 9.82 -27.89
N ALA A 230 43.07 10.46 -26.75
CA ALA A 230 44.31 11.20 -26.58
C ALA A 230 45.54 10.29 -26.76
N LEU A 231 45.56 9.11 -26.11
CA LEU A 231 46.64 8.13 -26.26
C LEU A 231 46.77 7.63 -27.71
N ALA A 232 45.67 7.42 -28.42
CA ALA A 232 45.69 7.02 -29.83
C ALA A 232 46.26 8.13 -30.73
N ILE A 233 45.93 9.40 -30.46
CA ILE A 233 46.52 10.56 -31.16
C ILE A 233 48.02 10.65 -30.86
N THR A 234 48.44 10.53 -29.60
CA THR A 234 49.86 10.55 -29.22
C THR A 234 50.63 9.39 -29.84
N PHE A 235 50.05 8.18 -29.85
CA PHE A 235 50.63 7.01 -30.51
C PHE A 235 50.79 7.23 -32.01
N ALA A 236 49.77 7.77 -32.71
CA ALA A 236 49.86 8.09 -34.12
C ALA A 236 50.95 9.15 -34.41
N LEU A 237 51.03 10.21 -33.59
CA LEU A 237 52.08 11.23 -33.70
C LEU A 237 53.49 10.64 -33.54
N ILE A 238 53.68 9.74 -32.55
CA ILE A 238 54.95 9.03 -32.38
C ILE A 238 55.22 8.13 -33.59
N TRP A 239 54.25 7.32 -34.00
CA TRP A 239 54.39 6.36 -35.11
C TRP A 239 54.76 7.01 -36.44
N PHE A 240 54.16 8.16 -36.79
CA PHE A 240 54.47 8.86 -38.03
C PHE A 240 55.76 9.70 -37.98
N ASN A 241 56.20 10.12 -36.79
CA ASN A 241 57.38 10.98 -36.64
C ASN A 241 58.66 10.19 -36.28
N TYR A 242 58.54 8.94 -35.84
CA TYR A 242 59.67 8.07 -35.50
C TYR A 242 59.92 7.04 -36.63
N ARG A 243 61.02 7.20 -37.37
CA ARG A 243 61.47 6.19 -38.37
C ARG A 243 62.44 5.19 -37.73
N PRO A 244 62.01 3.97 -37.35
CA PRO A 244 62.91 2.99 -36.77
C PRO A 244 63.96 2.54 -37.78
N HIS A 245 65.24 2.65 -37.41
CA HIS A 245 66.34 2.07 -38.18
C HIS A 245 66.44 0.57 -37.87
N VAL A 246 65.70 -0.24 -38.62
CA VAL A 246 65.81 -1.70 -38.57
C VAL A 246 67.11 -2.15 -39.25
N GLN A 247 68.12 -2.50 -38.44
CA GLN A 247 69.29 -3.23 -38.92
C GLN A 247 68.99 -4.73 -38.91
N SER A 248 69.24 -5.40 -40.04
CA SER A 248 69.04 -6.84 -40.18
C SER A 248 70.21 -7.60 -39.56
N LEU A 249 69.93 -8.50 -38.62
CA LEU A 249 70.91 -9.45 -38.06
C LEU A 249 70.81 -10.82 -38.75
N ALA A 250 70.70 -10.81 -40.08
CA ALA A 250 70.79 -12.03 -40.88
C ALA A 250 72.26 -12.43 -41.05
N GLN A 251 72.61 -13.64 -40.64
CA GLN A 251 73.98 -14.17 -40.71
C GLN A 251 73.98 -15.44 -41.57
N GLU A 252 74.87 -15.48 -42.57
CA GLU A 252 74.92 -16.56 -43.57
C GLU A 252 75.41 -17.88 -42.95
N GLN A 253 74.87 -18.99 -43.46
CA GLN A 253 75.07 -20.33 -42.92
C GLN A 253 76.20 -21.05 -43.68
N PRO A 254 77.36 -21.36 -43.05
CA PRO A 254 78.45 -22.06 -43.72
C PRO A 254 78.11 -23.53 -43.99
N GLN A 255 78.60 -24.03 -45.12
CA GLN A 255 78.34 -25.37 -45.62
C GLN A 255 79.37 -26.38 -45.07
N GLU A 256 78.90 -27.51 -44.53
CA GLU A 256 79.75 -28.54 -43.91
C GLU A 256 80.04 -29.70 -44.89
N ALA A 257 81.30 -30.13 -44.98
CA ALA A 257 81.76 -31.29 -45.74
C ALA A 257 82.87 -32.02 -44.97
N GLY A 258 82.85 -33.36 -44.95
CA GLY A 258 83.66 -34.21 -44.05
C GLY A 258 85.15 -34.36 -44.42
N VAL A 259 85.90 -35.34 -43.89
CA VAL A 259 85.49 -36.59 -43.21
C VAL A 259 86.63 -37.14 -42.30
N SER A 260 86.30 -38.04 -41.37
CA SER A 260 87.11 -39.19 -40.86
C SER A 260 88.36 -38.98 -39.98
N SER A 261 88.30 -39.47 -38.72
CA SER A 261 89.09 -40.64 -38.27
C SER A 261 88.74 -41.18 -36.84
N ILE A 262 88.09 -42.35 -36.80
CA ILE A 262 88.31 -43.55 -35.94
C ILE A 262 88.47 -43.42 -34.38
N ALA A 263 87.75 -44.30 -33.64
CA ALA A 263 87.68 -44.43 -32.15
C ALA A 263 88.67 -45.48 -31.55
N PRO A 264 88.77 -45.74 -30.21
CA PRO A 264 87.74 -46.44 -29.41
C PRO A 264 87.61 -46.08 -27.88
N SER A 265 86.65 -46.72 -27.19
CA SER A 265 86.28 -46.68 -25.74
C SER A 265 87.20 -47.57 -24.83
N PRO A 266 86.92 -47.93 -23.52
CA PRO A 266 85.79 -47.64 -22.58
C PRO A 266 86.14 -47.43 -21.05
N SER A 267 85.11 -47.45 -20.16
CA SER A 267 85.09 -47.83 -18.70
C SER A 267 85.27 -46.73 -17.61
N THR A 268 84.75 -46.76 -16.34
CA THR A 268 83.59 -47.41 -15.63
C THR A 268 83.46 -46.90 -14.15
N THR A 269 82.24 -46.53 -13.63
CA THR A 269 81.76 -46.52 -12.18
C THR A 269 82.48 -45.68 -11.09
N PRO A 270 82.02 -45.54 -9.80
CA PRO A 270 80.74 -45.89 -9.10
C PRO A 270 80.10 -44.82 -8.13
N THR A 271 79.01 -45.21 -7.43
CA THR A 271 78.18 -44.58 -6.34
C THR A 271 78.88 -44.42 -4.95
N PRO A 272 78.36 -43.67 -3.92
CA PRO A 272 77.39 -44.18 -2.90
C PRO A 272 76.44 -43.14 -2.15
N PRO A 273 75.54 -43.57 -1.20
CA PRO A 273 74.39 -42.80 -0.61
C PRO A 273 74.33 -42.75 0.99
N PRO A 274 73.23 -42.96 1.78
CA PRO A 274 71.97 -42.18 2.09
C PRO A 274 71.54 -42.01 3.63
N ALA A 275 70.32 -41.48 3.88
CA ALA A 275 69.34 -41.79 4.99
C ALA A 275 69.53 -41.17 6.43
N PRO A 276 68.57 -41.25 7.41
CA PRO A 276 67.25 -41.94 7.48
C PRO A 276 66.03 -41.14 8.09
N THR A 277 64.98 -41.86 8.52
CA THR A 277 63.56 -41.50 8.82
C THR A 277 63.18 -41.53 10.32
N ASP A 278 62.00 -41.02 10.74
CA ASP A 278 61.00 -41.79 11.57
C ASP A 278 59.65 -41.06 11.88
N THR A 279 58.71 -41.78 12.53
CA THR A 279 57.25 -41.50 12.74
C THR A 279 56.79 -42.09 14.13
N PRO A 280 55.51 -42.30 14.58
CA PRO A 280 54.14 -41.97 14.06
C PRO A 280 53.03 -41.51 15.09
N ALA A 281 51.84 -41.20 14.56
CA ALA A 281 50.46 -41.53 15.04
C ALA A 281 49.71 -40.87 16.26
N ALA A 282 48.38 -40.74 16.04
CA ALA A 282 47.22 -40.92 16.95
C ALA A 282 46.60 -39.76 17.79
N ALA A 283 45.26 -39.81 17.89
CA ALA A 283 44.33 -39.08 18.79
C ALA A 283 43.81 -40.08 19.88
N PRO A 284 42.85 -39.81 20.82
CA PRO A 284 41.90 -38.67 20.95
C PRO A 284 41.52 -38.20 22.40
N ALA A 285 40.50 -37.30 22.48
CA ALA A 285 39.43 -37.22 23.51
C ALA A 285 39.56 -36.44 24.86
N ALA A 286 38.38 -35.98 25.31
CA ALA A 286 37.89 -35.65 26.67
C ALA A 286 38.02 -34.22 27.27
N ALA A 287 36.90 -33.83 27.90
CA ALA A 287 36.49 -32.54 28.50
C ALA A 287 36.78 -32.49 30.04
N PRO A 288 36.06 -31.68 30.87
CA PRO A 288 36.05 -30.21 31.09
C PRO A 288 36.35 -29.84 32.59
N THR A 289 35.81 -28.72 33.11
CA THR A 289 35.78 -28.21 34.53
C THR A 289 37.02 -27.38 34.99
N THR A 290 36.99 -26.43 35.96
CA THR A 290 35.94 -25.91 36.91
C THR A 290 36.24 -24.45 37.39
N GLU A 291 35.45 -23.93 38.36
CA GLU A 291 35.60 -22.69 39.19
C GLU A 291 35.22 -21.35 38.51
N ALA A 292 34.22 -20.53 38.93
CA ALA A 292 33.34 -20.39 40.11
C ALA A 292 33.85 -19.52 41.30
N ALA A 293 32.89 -18.86 41.99
CA ALA A 293 32.99 -18.00 43.21
C ALA A 293 33.51 -16.54 43.06
N ASP A 294 33.03 -15.50 43.77
CA ASP A 294 31.75 -15.27 44.51
C ASP A 294 31.57 -13.78 44.93
N ASN A 295 30.35 -13.42 45.37
CA ASN A 295 29.94 -12.42 46.39
C ASN A 295 29.83 -10.88 46.17
N GLY A 296 28.66 -10.37 46.62
CA GLY A 296 28.47 -9.09 47.36
C GLY A 296 27.82 -7.92 46.60
N GLY A 297 26.78 -7.22 47.09
CA GLY A 297 25.93 -7.41 48.28
C GLY A 297 25.23 -6.11 48.75
N GLY A 298 23.92 -6.16 49.08
CA GLY A 298 23.13 -5.09 49.76
C GLY A 298 22.68 -3.89 48.90
N GLY A 299 21.61 -3.14 49.23
CA GLY A 299 20.58 -3.34 50.27
C GLY A 299 19.81 -2.04 50.63
N GLY A 300 18.48 -2.10 50.75
CA GLY A 300 17.58 -1.02 51.26
C GLY A 300 17.22 0.09 50.24
N GLY A 301 16.06 0.77 50.32
CA GLY A 301 14.91 0.65 51.24
C GLY A 301 14.39 2.00 51.74
N GLY A 302 13.10 2.31 51.57
CA GLY A 302 12.45 3.50 52.16
C GLY A 302 11.41 4.18 51.27
N GLY A 303 10.28 4.60 51.84
CA GLY A 303 9.19 5.29 51.13
C GLY A 303 8.44 6.30 52.01
N GLY A 304 7.35 6.86 51.47
CA GLY A 304 6.52 7.92 52.08
C GLY A 304 6.61 9.26 51.32
N GLY A 305 5.57 10.10 51.24
CA GLY A 305 4.21 9.97 51.75
C GLY A 305 3.61 11.32 52.17
N GLY A 306 2.59 11.81 51.47
CA GLY A 306 1.85 13.06 51.77
C GLY A 306 2.29 14.28 50.92
N GLY A 307 1.43 15.28 50.65
CA GLY A 307 -0.01 15.38 50.94
C GLY A 307 -0.50 16.84 51.07
N GLY A 308 -1.29 17.32 50.10
CA GLY A 308 -1.94 18.65 50.13
C GLY A 308 -1.15 19.79 49.44
N ALA A 309 -1.78 20.81 48.84
CA ALA A 309 -3.20 20.99 48.53
C ALA A 309 -3.44 21.88 47.29
N THR A 310 -4.52 21.56 46.57
CA THR A 310 -5.36 22.43 45.72
C THR A 310 -4.75 23.58 44.91
N ALA A 311 -4.54 23.34 43.61
CA ALA A 311 -4.74 24.36 42.58
C ALA A 311 -5.62 23.78 41.47
N THR A 312 -6.74 24.44 41.15
CA THR A 312 -7.71 23.97 40.16
C THR A 312 -7.15 24.15 38.75
N VAL A 313 -6.35 23.18 38.29
CA VAL A 313 -5.84 23.16 36.92
C VAL A 313 -7.02 22.87 35.98
N THR A 314 -7.37 23.85 35.15
CA THR A 314 -8.28 23.70 34.01
C THR A 314 -7.87 22.45 33.24
N ALA A 315 -8.74 21.44 33.21
CA ALA A 315 -8.39 20.11 32.73
C ALA A 315 -7.81 20.19 31.31
N LYS A 316 -6.53 19.81 31.15
CA LYS A 316 -5.87 19.69 29.86
C LYS A 316 -6.79 18.90 28.92
N PRO A 317 -7.10 19.39 27.70
CA PRO A 317 -7.98 18.69 26.77
C PRO A 317 -7.59 17.22 26.66
N LYS A 318 -8.56 16.31 26.85
CA LYS A 318 -8.31 14.87 26.72
C LYS A 318 -7.68 14.62 25.36
N GLN A 319 -6.46 14.10 25.35
CA GLN A 319 -5.70 13.88 24.14
C GLN A 319 -6.46 12.87 23.26
N ASP A 320 -6.64 13.19 21.98
CA ASP A 320 -7.23 12.24 21.04
C ASP A 320 -6.18 11.16 20.71
N THR A 321 -6.44 9.93 21.14
CA THR A 321 -5.57 8.75 21.05
C THR A 321 -6.25 7.64 20.26
N ALA A 322 -5.55 6.53 20.03
CA ALA A 322 -6.18 5.34 19.46
C ALA A 322 -7.35 4.86 20.34
N ALA A 323 -7.18 4.87 21.68
CA ALA A 323 -8.23 4.50 22.62
C ALA A 323 -9.44 5.44 22.58
N THR A 324 -9.27 6.76 22.47
CA THR A 324 -10.43 7.67 22.37
C THR A 324 -11.20 7.51 21.06
N ALA A 325 -10.53 7.10 19.99
CA ALA A 325 -11.16 6.78 18.71
C ALA A 325 -11.89 5.42 18.76
N VAL A 326 -11.24 4.34 19.23
CA VAL A 326 -11.86 3.00 19.24
C VAL A 326 -13.06 2.93 20.18
N ASN A 327 -12.99 3.58 21.35
CA ASN A 327 -14.13 3.64 22.27
C ASN A 327 -15.31 4.47 21.71
N ARG A 328 -15.06 5.37 20.75
CA ARG A 328 -16.11 6.11 20.05
C ARG A 328 -16.81 5.25 19.00
N LEU A 329 -16.05 4.40 18.29
CA LEU A 329 -16.62 3.40 17.37
C LEU A 329 -17.39 2.32 18.15
N ALA A 330 -16.80 1.76 19.21
CA ALA A 330 -17.46 0.79 20.09
C ALA A 330 -18.77 1.30 20.72
N ALA A 331 -18.90 2.61 20.96
CA ALA A 331 -20.15 3.20 21.45
C ALA A 331 -21.22 3.34 20.35
N ALA A 332 -20.82 3.41 19.08
CA ALA A 332 -21.72 3.49 17.93
C ALA A 332 -22.08 2.10 17.38
N ASP A 333 -21.16 1.14 17.46
CA ASP A 333 -21.31 -0.26 17.10
C ASP A 333 -20.66 -1.16 18.17
N PRO A 334 -21.42 -1.51 19.23
CA PRO A 334 -20.92 -2.33 20.34
C PRO A 334 -20.71 -3.80 20.00
N GLY A 335 -21.24 -4.29 18.86
CA GLY A 335 -21.13 -5.67 18.41
C GLY A 335 -20.01 -5.90 17.38
N GLY A 336 -19.52 -4.83 16.73
CA GLY A 336 -18.42 -4.88 15.80
C GLY A 336 -17.04 -5.07 16.44
N ARG A 337 -16.07 -5.40 15.59
CA ARG A 337 -14.65 -5.42 15.92
C ARG A 337 -13.99 -4.21 15.26
N HIS A 338 -13.24 -3.44 16.02
CA HIS A 338 -12.67 -2.16 15.55
C HIS A 338 -11.18 -2.07 15.92
N ILE A 339 -10.36 -1.55 15.01
CA ILE A 339 -8.96 -1.22 15.31
C ILE A 339 -8.65 0.23 14.91
N CYS A 340 -8.34 1.05 15.92
CA CYS A 340 -7.88 2.42 15.72
C CYS A 340 -6.39 2.55 16.05
N TYR A 341 -5.70 3.42 15.33
CA TYR A 341 -4.27 3.56 15.40
C TYR A 341 -3.79 4.94 14.93
N ARG A 342 -2.58 5.33 15.35
CA ARG A 342 -1.85 6.50 14.85
C ARG A 342 -0.35 6.23 14.84
N ALA A 343 0.35 6.98 13.99
CA ALA A 343 1.80 6.95 13.87
C ALA A 343 2.43 8.16 14.57
N TYR A 344 3.56 7.96 15.23
CA TYR A 344 4.49 9.04 15.57
C TYR A 344 5.52 9.14 14.45
N VAL A 345 5.39 10.16 13.60
CA VAL A 345 6.28 10.39 12.45
C VAL A 345 7.42 11.31 12.87
N GLN A 346 8.65 10.95 12.53
CA GLN A 346 9.84 11.74 12.86
C GLN A 346 9.73 13.18 12.35
N GLY A 347 9.93 14.15 13.25
CA GLY A 347 9.80 15.58 12.96
C GLY A 347 8.38 16.14 12.93
N ALA A 348 7.34 15.30 12.81
CA ALA A 348 5.94 15.73 12.79
C ALA A 348 5.16 15.36 14.08
N GLY A 349 5.61 14.34 14.82
CA GLY A 349 4.96 13.87 16.04
C GLY A 349 3.78 12.92 15.77
N TRP A 350 2.85 12.84 16.72
CA TRP A 350 1.67 12.00 16.62
C TRP A 350 0.69 12.51 15.55
N SER A 351 0.31 11.63 14.61
CA SER A 351 -0.86 11.88 13.75
C SER A 351 -2.15 11.87 14.56
N LYS A 352 -3.23 12.40 13.95
CA LYS A 352 -4.60 12.09 14.41
C LYS A 352 -4.82 10.56 14.37
N PRO A 353 -5.66 10.01 15.27
CA PRO A 353 -6.08 8.62 15.16
C PRO A 353 -6.92 8.40 13.89
N VAL A 354 -6.69 7.26 13.26
CA VAL A 354 -7.48 6.70 12.16
C VAL A 354 -7.90 5.29 12.54
N CYS A 355 -8.86 4.70 11.84
CA CYS A 355 -9.31 3.34 12.10
C CYS A 355 -9.46 2.55 10.79
N ASP A 356 -9.48 1.23 10.90
CA ASP A 356 -10.00 0.26 9.92
C ASP A 356 -9.70 0.58 8.44
N GLY A 357 -8.55 0.11 7.96
CA GLY A 357 -8.09 0.25 6.56
C GLY A 357 -7.56 1.64 6.17
N THR A 358 -7.73 2.65 7.02
CA THR A 358 -7.24 4.03 6.78
C THR A 358 -5.72 4.16 6.97
N ILE A 359 -5.06 5.03 6.21
CA ILE A 359 -3.59 5.19 6.29
C ILE A 359 -3.19 5.96 7.55
N ALA A 360 -2.29 5.37 8.35
CA ALA A 360 -1.50 6.08 9.35
C ALA A 360 -0.06 6.27 8.87
N GLY A 361 0.54 7.43 9.17
CA GLY A 361 1.89 7.79 8.72
C GLY A 361 1.91 8.71 7.50
N THR A 362 3.00 8.66 6.72
CA THR A 362 3.28 9.60 5.62
C THR A 362 3.92 8.90 4.43
N VAL A 363 3.10 8.49 3.45
CA VAL A 363 3.55 7.84 2.21
C VAL A 363 4.49 8.74 1.42
N GLY A 364 5.70 8.25 1.10
CA GLY A 364 6.63 8.87 0.15
C GLY A 364 7.28 10.18 0.59
N LYS A 365 7.15 10.56 1.87
CA LYS A 365 7.72 11.81 2.41
C LYS A 365 9.16 11.68 2.94
N ASN A 366 9.77 10.50 2.88
CA ASN A 366 11.11 10.26 3.44
C ASN A 366 11.18 10.57 4.96
N THR A 367 10.07 10.34 5.67
CA THR A 367 9.93 10.60 7.11
C THR A 367 9.53 9.31 7.84
N PRO A 368 10.43 8.70 8.62
CA PRO A 368 10.16 7.42 9.27
C PRO A 368 9.14 7.50 10.41
N ILE A 369 8.45 6.40 10.65
CA ILE A 369 7.66 6.18 11.87
C ILE A 369 8.59 5.72 13.00
N LYS A 370 8.46 6.31 14.20
CA LYS A 370 9.23 5.96 15.40
C LYS A 370 8.43 5.28 16.51
N ALA A 371 7.12 5.48 16.52
CA ALA A 371 6.22 4.77 17.43
C ALA A 371 4.83 4.61 16.82
N LEU A 372 4.12 3.59 17.28
CA LEU A 372 2.72 3.33 17.01
C LEU A 372 1.93 3.50 18.30
N ASN A 373 0.70 3.97 18.17
CA ASN A 373 -0.31 3.84 19.22
C ASN A 373 -1.51 3.15 18.59
N VAL A 374 -1.88 2.01 19.15
CA VAL A 374 -2.93 1.11 18.65
C VAL A 374 -3.91 0.84 19.79
N ALA A 375 -5.20 0.79 19.48
CA ALA A 375 -6.24 0.36 20.41
C ALA A 375 -7.28 -0.44 19.64
N VAL A 376 -7.81 -1.46 20.29
CA VAL A 376 -8.71 -2.46 19.69
C VAL A 376 -9.98 -2.60 20.50
N TYR A 377 -11.03 -3.14 19.89
CA TYR A 377 -12.30 -3.49 20.53
C TYR A 377 -12.91 -4.72 19.85
N GLY A 378 -13.50 -5.63 20.63
CA GLY A 378 -14.15 -6.85 20.15
C GLY A 378 -13.17 -7.99 19.81
N VAL A 379 -11.92 -7.92 20.30
CA VAL A 379 -10.82 -8.84 19.92
C VAL A 379 -9.92 -9.27 21.08
N ASP A 380 -10.37 -9.12 22.32
CA ASP A 380 -9.66 -9.61 23.52
C ASP A 380 -8.23 -9.07 23.68
N GLY A 381 -8.03 -7.79 23.35
CA GLY A 381 -6.82 -7.02 23.58
C GLY A 381 -5.67 -7.32 22.61
N SER A 382 -4.72 -6.38 22.53
CA SER A 382 -3.56 -6.45 21.63
C SER A 382 -2.23 -6.50 22.38
N ALA A 383 -1.23 -7.15 21.79
CA ALA A 383 0.17 -7.00 22.17
C ALA A 383 1.03 -6.84 20.92
N GLY A 384 2.17 -6.14 21.03
CA GLY A 384 3.05 -5.92 19.89
C GLY A 384 4.52 -5.74 20.27
N ASN A 385 5.38 -5.70 19.27
CA ASN A 385 6.79 -5.40 19.39
C ASN A 385 7.26 -4.60 18.16
N SER A 386 8.38 -3.90 18.29
CA SER A 386 9.04 -3.19 17.20
C SER A 386 10.40 -3.79 16.90
N PHE A 387 10.69 -3.94 15.62
CA PHE A 387 12.02 -4.17 15.08
C PHE A 387 12.53 -2.84 14.52
N VAL A 388 13.65 -2.37 15.06
CA VAL A 388 14.13 -1.00 14.88
C VAL A 388 15.56 -0.97 14.37
N TYR A 389 15.92 0.13 13.70
CA TYR A 389 17.27 0.35 13.18
C TYR A 389 18.36 0.12 14.24
N ASP A 390 19.40 -0.60 13.83
CA ASP A 390 20.61 -0.79 14.63
C ASP A 390 21.86 -0.29 13.93
N SER A 391 22.42 0.80 14.45
CA SER A 391 23.71 1.36 14.01
C SER A 391 24.91 0.40 14.15
N GLN A 392 24.79 -0.64 14.98
CA GLN A 392 25.84 -1.63 15.22
C GLN A 392 25.64 -2.94 14.42
N SER A 393 24.67 -2.97 13.50
CA SER A 393 24.35 -4.15 12.70
C SER A 393 25.53 -4.62 11.84
N THR A 394 25.93 -5.88 12.01
CA THR A 394 26.96 -6.55 11.20
C THR A 394 26.37 -7.46 10.12
N ASN A 395 25.07 -7.75 10.19
CA ASN A 395 24.35 -8.65 9.29
C ASN A 395 23.34 -7.93 8.37
N GLY A 396 23.26 -6.60 8.45
CA GLY A 396 22.32 -5.79 7.66
C GLY A 396 20.87 -5.82 8.15
N GLN A 397 20.63 -6.31 9.37
CA GLN A 397 19.31 -6.32 10.01
C GLN A 397 19.28 -5.43 11.26
N GLY A 398 18.14 -4.81 11.55
CA GLY A 398 17.91 -4.10 12.81
C GLY A 398 17.82 -5.04 14.04
N LYS A 399 17.19 -4.56 15.10
CA LYS A 399 17.03 -5.31 16.36
C LYS A 399 15.62 -5.24 16.95
N TRP A 400 15.19 -6.35 17.55
CA TRP A 400 13.95 -6.40 18.32
C TRP A 400 14.03 -5.53 19.58
N GLN A 401 12.89 -4.97 19.96
CA GLN A 401 12.67 -4.35 21.26
C GLN A 401 11.95 -5.33 22.20
N THR A 402 11.51 -4.84 23.35
CA THR A 402 10.69 -5.62 24.29
C THR A 402 9.23 -5.63 23.84
N TRP A 403 8.57 -6.79 23.96
CA TRP A 403 7.12 -6.90 23.77
C TRP A 403 6.36 -6.02 24.76
N THR A 404 5.26 -5.43 24.29
CA THR A 404 4.27 -4.82 25.18
C THR A 404 3.58 -5.92 26.00
N ALA A 405 3.04 -5.57 27.16
CA ALA A 405 2.04 -6.42 27.81
C ALA A 405 0.83 -6.63 26.88
N VAL A 406 -0.03 -7.60 27.20
CA VAL A 406 -1.36 -7.69 26.58
C VAL A 406 -2.19 -6.53 27.11
N VAL A 407 -2.49 -5.58 26.22
CA VAL A 407 -3.28 -4.39 26.49
C VAL A 407 -4.74 -4.69 26.12
N ALA A 408 -5.62 -4.65 27.12
CA ALA A 408 -7.05 -4.94 26.95
C ALA A 408 -7.77 -3.99 25.98
N ASP A 409 -8.94 -4.40 25.51
CA ASP A 409 -9.80 -3.60 24.63
C ASP A 409 -10.09 -2.21 25.21
N GLY A 410 -10.22 -1.22 24.31
CA GLY A 410 -10.45 0.18 24.67
C GLY A 410 -9.28 0.89 25.35
N LYS A 411 -8.07 0.28 25.41
CA LYS A 411 -6.86 0.88 26.00
C LYS A 411 -5.78 1.15 24.94
N ASP A 412 -4.97 2.17 25.21
CA ASP A 412 -3.86 2.55 24.34
C ASP A 412 -2.66 1.62 24.52
N ASN A 413 -2.37 0.83 23.49
CA ASN A 413 -1.11 0.12 23.34
C ASN A 413 -0.10 1.04 22.62
N TYR A 414 1.16 1.04 23.06
CA TYR A 414 2.24 1.86 22.50
C TYR A 414 3.44 0.97 22.13
N ILE A 415 3.84 1.01 20.85
CA ILE A 415 4.90 0.16 20.28
C ILE A 415 5.98 1.07 19.69
N GLY A 416 7.27 0.81 19.97
CA GLY A 416 8.37 1.72 19.60
C GLY A 416 8.56 2.89 20.57
N SER A 417 9.22 3.97 20.14
CA SER A 417 9.56 5.11 21.00
C SER A 417 9.43 6.48 20.34
N THR A 418 9.00 7.46 21.13
CA THR A 418 8.85 8.87 20.69
C THR A 418 10.07 9.73 21.02
N LYS A 419 11.07 9.20 21.75
CA LYS A 419 12.26 9.97 22.13
C LYS A 419 13.07 10.35 20.90
N ALA A 420 13.74 11.50 20.94
CA ALA A 420 14.52 12.00 19.80
C ALA A 420 15.67 11.06 19.40
N ALA A 421 16.41 10.53 20.37
CA ALA A 421 17.60 9.70 20.17
C ALA A 421 17.31 8.23 19.80
N ASP A 422 16.13 7.72 20.11
CA ASP A 422 15.77 6.31 19.87
C ASP A 422 15.61 6.06 18.34
N PRO A 423 15.85 4.84 17.82
CA PRO A 423 15.75 4.54 16.40
C PRO A 423 14.30 4.60 15.85
N TYR A 424 14.17 4.54 14.51
CA TYR A 424 12.89 4.36 13.83
C TYR A 424 12.49 2.89 13.69
N LEU A 425 11.22 2.61 13.37
CA LEU A 425 10.75 1.26 13.05
C LEU A 425 11.09 0.87 11.62
N GLU A 426 11.55 -0.37 11.49
CA GLU A 426 11.73 -1.08 10.22
C GLU A 426 10.57 -2.06 10.04
N THR A 427 10.24 -2.80 11.11
CA THR A 427 9.08 -3.70 11.22
C THR A 427 8.37 -3.51 12.55
N PHE A 428 7.08 -3.79 12.61
CA PHE A 428 6.37 -4.10 13.86
C PHE A 428 5.66 -5.44 13.78
N THR A 429 5.45 -6.03 14.95
CA THR A 429 4.55 -7.16 15.14
C THR A 429 3.35 -6.73 15.98
N LEU A 430 2.20 -7.32 15.69
CA LEU A 430 0.96 -7.15 16.42
C LEU A 430 0.22 -8.49 16.51
N ASN A 431 -0.44 -8.74 17.63
CA ASN A 431 -1.41 -9.82 17.77
C ASN A 431 -2.67 -9.32 18.47
N VAL A 432 -3.76 -10.06 18.28
CA VAL A 432 -5.06 -9.85 18.93
C VAL A 432 -5.46 -11.13 19.67
N GLY A 433 -6.31 -11.02 20.70
CA GLY A 433 -6.76 -12.17 21.49
C GLY A 433 -7.78 -13.06 20.78
N ASN A 434 -8.54 -12.49 19.84
CA ASN A 434 -9.63 -13.15 19.13
C ASN A 434 -9.80 -12.55 17.72
N GLY A 435 -10.43 -13.28 16.82
CA GLY A 435 -10.60 -12.90 15.41
C GLY A 435 -9.32 -13.05 14.59
N GLN A 436 -9.15 -12.16 13.62
CA GLN A 436 -8.00 -12.09 12.73
C GLN A 436 -7.64 -10.61 12.56
N VAL A 437 -6.34 -10.28 12.58
CA VAL A 437 -5.85 -8.94 12.30
C VAL A 437 -5.08 -8.94 10.99
N CYS A 438 -5.42 -8.00 10.10
CA CYS A 438 -4.76 -7.83 8.82
C CYS A 438 -4.17 -6.43 8.68
N GLY A 439 -3.23 -6.27 7.75
CA GLY A 439 -2.70 -4.95 7.43
C GLY A 439 -1.74 -4.91 6.26
N TYR A 440 -1.27 -3.70 5.98
CA TYR A 440 -0.32 -3.38 4.93
C TYR A 440 0.76 -2.44 5.49
N ALA A 441 2.00 -2.60 5.04
CA ALA A 441 3.10 -1.67 5.31
C ALA A 441 3.51 -0.94 4.02
N HIS A 442 3.78 0.37 4.14
CA HIS A 442 4.51 1.14 3.15
C HIS A 442 5.94 1.33 3.65
N VAL A 443 6.88 0.61 3.04
CA VAL A 443 8.31 0.68 3.36
C VAL A 443 8.98 1.69 2.43
N HIS A 444 9.86 2.52 2.98
CA HIS A 444 10.64 3.50 2.22
C HIS A 444 11.38 2.84 1.05
N ASN A 445 11.45 3.50 -0.11
CA ASN A 445 12.00 3.00 -1.38
C ASN A 445 11.41 1.69 -1.96
N VAL A 446 10.60 0.94 -1.21
CA VAL A 446 9.94 -0.31 -1.64
C VAL A 446 8.50 -0.06 -2.07
N GLY A 447 7.76 0.75 -1.31
CA GLY A 447 6.34 1.01 -1.53
C GLY A 447 5.43 0.19 -0.62
N TRP A 448 4.15 0.06 -1.01
CA TRP A 448 3.19 -0.82 -0.33
C TRP A 448 3.51 -2.29 -0.60
N GLY A 449 3.62 -3.08 0.47
CA GLY A 449 3.65 -4.54 0.39
C GLY A 449 2.26 -5.15 0.16
N ASN A 450 2.23 -6.48 0.00
CA ASN A 450 0.98 -7.26 0.01
C ASN A 450 0.28 -7.15 1.37
N GLN A 451 -1.01 -7.50 1.40
CA GLN A 451 -1.73 -7.68 2.67
C GLN A 451 -1.13 -8.86 3.43
N ALA A 452 -0.81 -8.66 4.70
CA ALA A 452 -0.57 -9.75 5.64
C ALA A 452 -1.78 -9.86 6.56
N CYS A 453 -2.16 -11.09 6.90
CA CYS A 453 -3.21 -11.41 7.87
C CYS A 453 -2.67 -12.43 8.87
N SER A 454 -3.15 -12.38 10.10
CA SER A 454 -2.82 -13.36 11.13
C SER A 454 -4.00 -13.53 12.07
N ASP A 455 -4.31 -14.77 12.39
CA ASP A 455 -5.37 -15.12 13.32
C ASP A 455 -5.03 -14.66 14.75
N ALA A 456 -5.91 -14.98 15.70
CA ALA A 456 -5.68 -14.73 17.11
C ALA A 456 -4.34 -15.30 17.65
N ARG A 457 -3.91 -14.78 18.80
CA ARG A 457 -2.74 -15.28 19.56
C ARG A 457 -2.77 -16.82 19.62
N PRO A 458 -1.66 -17.52 19.30
CA PRO A 458 -0.28 -17.01 19.26
C PRO A 458 0.19 -16.41 17.92
N ALA A 459 -0.66 -16.33 16.88
CA ALA A 459 -0.22 -15.83 15.58
C ALA A 459 0.17 -14.34 15.64
N LEU A 460 1.12 -13.92 14.79
CA LEU A 460 1.72 -12.58 14.80
C LEU A 460 1.66 -11.93 13.42
N LEU A 461 0.82 -10.90 13.27
CA LEU A 461 0.86 -10.02 12.12
C LEU A 461 2.18 -9.27 12.14
N THR A 462 2.98 -9.43 11.09
CA THR A 462 4.32 -8.83 10.95
C THR A 462 4.34 -7.92 9.74
N LEU A 463 4.69 -6.65 9.93
CA LEU A 463 4.56 -5.61 8.90
C LEU A 463 5.79 -4.69 8.87
N GLY A 464 6.47 -4.65 7.72
CA GLY A 464 7.61 -3.77 7.46
C GLY A 464 8.71 -4.42 6.62
N THR A 465 9.97 -4.17 7.00
CA THR A 465 11.20 -4.70 6.40
C THR A 465 12.17 -5.26 7.43
N TRP A 466 13.08 -6.12 6.99
CA TRP A 466 14.21 -6.67 7.77
C TRP A 466 15.56 -6.07 7.36
N ASP A 467 15.57 -5.17 6.39
CA ASP A 467 16.75 -4.49 5.85
C ASP A 467 17.01 -3.21 6.65
N ASN A 468 18.16 -3.15 7.33
CA ASN A 468 18.61 -2.07 8.21
C ASN A 468 18.94 -0.74 7.48
N THR A 469 18.66 -0.65 6.18
CA THR A 469 18.77 0.57 5.37
C THR A 469 17.41 1.18 5.00
N LEU A 470 16.31 0.51 5.37
CA LEU A 470 14.93 0.86 5.03
C LEU A 470 14.12 1.13 6.31
N TRP A 471 12.94 1.74 6.17
CA TRP A 471 12.07 2.07 7.31
C TRP A 471 10.59 2.07 6.96
N LEU A 472 9.74 1.98 7.98
CA LEU A 472 8.30 2.11 7.83
C LEU A 472 7.91 3.60 7.69
N GLU A 473 7.20 3.94 6.62
CA GLU A 473 6.69 5.31 6.37
C GLU A 473 5.19 5.43 6.65
N ALA A 474 4.41 4.40 6.34
CA ALA A 474 2.98 4.36 6.56
C ALA A 474 2.48 2.91 6.72
N PHE A 475 1.30 2.74 7.29
CA PHE A 475 0.65 1.42 7.43
C PHE A 475 -0.87 1.54 7.48
N LYS A 476 -1.54 0.39 7.38
CA LYS A 476 -2.98 0.18 7.54
C LYS A 476 -3.22 -1.09 8.35
N LEU A 477 -4.25 -1.10 9.20
CA LEU A 477 -4.72 -2.28 9.95
C LEU A 477 -6.26 -2.42 9.85
N THR A 478 -6.75 -3.65 9.94
CA THR A 478 -8.17 -4.04 10.06
C THR A 478 -8.28 -5.26 10.98
N VAL A 479 -9.43 -5.44 11.65
CA VAL A 479 -9.79 -6.63 12.45
C VAL A 479 -11.17 -7.18 12.07
#